data_AF-A0A9D9K1R6-F1
#
_entry.id   AF-A0A9D9K1R6-F1
#
_cell.length_a   1.000
_cell.length_b   1.000
_cell.length_c   1.000
_cell.angle_alpha   90.00
_cell.angle_beta   90.00
_cell.angle_gamma   90.00
#
_symmetry.space_group_name_H-M   'P 1'
#
loop_
_entity.id
_entity.type
_entity.pdbx_description
1 polymer ?
#
loop_
_entity_poly.entity_id
_entity_poly.type
_entity_poly.pdbx_seq_one_letter_code
_entity_poly.pdbx_strand_id
1 'polypeptide(L)'
;MDHYLEGIRLFNAGEYWHAHEEWERCWRRSSEPEATFYKGIIQAAAALEKWKRGQLRGMRLNYAKSRPKLVAVTPSMRGLDVAALIAAMDRFVATGGPPAPTPRIVLDPPTAAALEAHIQAIQANPRHV
;
A
#
# COMPACT_ATOMS: atom_id res chain seq x y z
N MET A 1 -3.94 14.46 -4.55
CA MET A 1 -3.01 13.49 -5.17
C MET A 1 -1.95 13.08 -4.16
N ASP A 2 -1.51 14.04 -3.36
CA ASP A 2 -0.39 13.97 -2.42
C ASP A 2 -0.51 12.80 -1.45
N HIS A 3 -1.64 12.65 -0.74
CA HIS A 3 -1.84 11.54 0.20
C HIS A 3 -1.75 10.15 -0.45
N TYR A 4 -2.14 10.01 -1.72
CA TYR A 4 -2.06 8.72 -2.41
C TYR A 4 -0.60 8.35 -2.70
N LEU A 5 0.15 9.29 -3.29
CA LEU A 5 1.57 9.10 -3.60
C LEU A 5 2.42 9.00 -2.34
N GLU A 6 2.08 9.76 -1.30
CA GLU A 6 2.74 9.69 0.00
C GLU A 6 2.54 8.33 0.65
N GLY A 7 1.32 7.80 0.63
CA GLY A 7 1.07 6.43 1.11
C GLY A 7 1.87 5.37 0.34
N ILE A 8 2.05 5.51 -0.98
CA ILE A 8 2.89 4.61 -1.78
C ILE A 8 4.37 4.73 -1.38
N ARG A 9 4.86 5.96 -1.23
CA ARG A 9 6.24 6.25 -0.80
C ARG A 9 6.53 5.58 0.55
N LEU A 10 5.65 5.79 1.52
CA LEU A 10 5.74 5.23 2.88
C LEU A 10 5.64 3.71 2.87
N PHE A 11 4.71 3.13 2.10
CA PHE A 11 4.57 1.68 1.97
C PHE A 11 5.87 1.05 1.45
N ASN A 12 6.42 1.62 0.37
CA ASN A 12 7.67 1.13 -0.24
C ASN A 12 8.91 1.38 0.63
N ALA A 13 8.82 2.27 1.62
CA ALA A 13 9.84 2.51 2.64
C ALA A 13 9.67 1.62 3.89
N GLY A 14 8.61 0.81 3.98
CA GLY A 14 8.32 -0.03 5.16
C GLY A 14 7.62 0.72 6.30
N GLU A 15 7.14 1.93 6.05
CA GLU A 15 6.37 2.77 6.98
C GLU A 15 4.87 2.50 6.83
N TYR A 16 4.49 1.23 7.04
CA TYR A 16 3.15 0.73 6.70
C TYR A 16 2.02 1.39 7.51
N TRP A 17 2.26 1.72 8.78
CA TRP A 17 1.28 2.45 9.58
C TRP A 17 1.00 3.85 9.02
N HIS A 18 2.04 4.60 8.68
CA HIS A 18 1.90 5.94 8.07
C HIS A 18 1.23 5.85 6.69
N ALA A 19 1.60 4.86 5.88
CA ALA A 19 0.96 4.61 4.58
C ALA A 19 -0.56 4.35 4.72
N HIS A 20 -0.93 3.56 5.73
CA HIS A 20 -2.31 3.30 6.08
C HIS A 20 -3.08 4.59 6.40
N GLU A 21 -2.52 5.47 7.23
CA GLU A 21 -3.18 6.74 7.57
C GLU A 21 -3.40 7.66 6.36
N GLU A 22 -2.40 7.76 5.50
CA GLU A 22 -2.49 8.58 4.28
C GLU A 22 -3.58 8.07 3.34
N TRP A 23 -3.68 6.75 3.17
CA TRP A 23 -4.74 6.16 2.36
C TRP A 23 -6.12 6.19 3.01
N GLU A 24 -6.24 6.21 4.35
CA GLU A 24 -7.54 6.44 5.00
C GLU A 24 -8.12 7.82 4.63
N ARG A 25 -7.29 8.86 4.52
CA ARG A 25 -7.73 10.19 4.08
C ARG A 25 -8.32 10.14 2.68
N CYS A 26 -7.71 9.34 1.80
CA CYS A 26 -8.20 9.12 0.44
C CYS A 26 -9.51 8.31 0.45
N TRP A 27 -9.57 7.24 1.23
CA TRP A 27 -10.75 6.38 1.36
C TRP A 27 -11.99 7.16 1.81
N ARG A 28 -11.88 8.02 2.83
CA ARG A 28 -13.01 8.82 3.37
C ARG A 28 -13.66 9.73 2.31
N ARG A 29 -12.95 10.02 1.21
CA ARG A 29 -13.41 10.90 0.13
C ARG A 29 -13.74 10.13 -1.16
N SER A 30 -13.60 8.81 -1.15
CA SER A 30 -13.79 7.95 -2.32
C SER A 30 -15.19 7.36 -2.39
N SER A 31 -15.65 7.08 -3.61
CA SER A 31 -16.83 6.25 -3.89
C SER A 31 -16.40 4.91 -4.49
N GLU A 32 -17.31 3.95 -4.60
CA GLU A 32 -17.01 2.71 -5.33
C GLU A 32 -16.72 3.00 -6.82
N PRO A 33 -15.80 2.26 -7.46
CA PRO A 33 -15.03 1.12 -6.93
C PRO A 33 -13.75 1.51 -6.15
N GLU A 34 -13.36 2.79 -6.11
CA GLU A 34 -12.13 3.23 -5.46
C GLU A 34 -12.14 2.99 -3.94
N ALA A 35 -13.30 3.11 -3.30
CA ALA A 35 -13.44 2.82 -1.88
C ALA A 35 -13.04 1.37 -1.55
N THR A 36 -13.40 0.40 -2.39
CA THR A 36 -12.94 -0.99 -2.26
C THR A 36 -11.43 -1.12 -2.45
N PHE A 37 -10.86 -0.44 -3.44
CA PHE A 37 -9.40 -0.41 -3.66
C PHE A 37 -8.64 0.14 -2.46
N TYR A 38 -9.04 1.30 -1.94
CA TYR A 38 -8.38 1.90 -0.78
C TYR A 38 -8.47 0.99 0.44
N LYS A 39 -9.66 0.45 0.76
CA LYS A 39 -9.80 -0.54 1.85
C LYS A 39 -8.87 -1.75 1.66
N GLY A 40 -8.66 -2.19 0.42
CA GLY A 40 -7.75 -3.27 0.06
C GLY A 40 -6.29 -2.97 0.41
N ILE A 41 -5.75 -1.83 -0.04
CA ILE A 41 -4.34 -1.44 0.20
C ILE A 41 -4.11 -1.02 1.66
N ILE A 42 -5.08 -0.37 2.30
CA ILE A 42 -5.08 -0.05 3.73
C ILE A 42 -4.93 -1.33 4.56
N GLN A 43 -5.70 -2.38 4.24
CA GLN A 43 -5.61 -3.66 4.94
C GLN A 43 -4.33 -4.44 4.61
N ALA A 44 -3.77 -4.29 3.41
CA ALA A 44 -2.47 -4.84 3.07
C ALA A 44 -1.35 -4.18 3.91
N ALA A 45 -1.36 -2.85 4.01
CA ALA A 45 -0.45 -2.10 4.89
C ALA A 45 -0.61 -2.53 6.36
N ALA A 46 -1.84 -2.65 6.85
CA ALA A 46 -2.11 -3.15 8.20
C ALA A 46 -1.63 -4.60 8.42
N ALA A 47 -1.60 -5.45 7.38
CA ALA A 47 -1.04 -6.79 7.48
C ALA A 47 0.49 -6.74 7.66
N LEU A 48 1.18 -5.91 6.87
CA LEU A 48 2.62 -5.72 6.96
C LEU A 48 3.05 -5.01 8.26
N GLU A 49 2.24 -4.09 8.78
CA GLU A 49 2.49 -3.48 10.10
C GLU A 49 2.39 -4.52 11.23
N LYS A 50 1.41 -5.43 11.16
CA LYS A 50 1.32 -6.54 12.11
C LYS A 50 2.52 -7.46 12.01
N TRP A 51 2.98 -7.74 10.80
CA TRP A 51 4.21 -8.50 10.58
C TRP A 51 5.45 -7.80 11.17
N LYS A 52 5.63 -6.49 10.91
CA LYS A 52 6.75 -5.67 11.44
C LYS A 52 6.83 -5.74 12.98
N ARG A 53 5.69 -5.91 13.64
CA ARG A 53 5.55 -6.06 15.10
C ARG A 53 5.65 -7.51 15.61
N GLY A 54 6.02 -8.47 14.76
CA GLY A 54 6.10 -9.90 15.12
C GLY A 54 4.74 -10.61 15.25
N GLN A 55 3.64 -9.96 14.85
CA GLN A 55 2.28 -10.46 15.04
C GLN A 55 1.78 -11.23 13.80
N LEU A 56 2.36 -12.40 13.51
CA LEU A 56 2.08 -13.18 12.28
C LEU A 56 0.61 -13.60 12.13
N ARG A 57 -0.08 -13.90 13.23
CA ARG A 57 -1.53 -14.15 13.20
C ARG A 57 -2.30 -12.90 12.74
N GLY A 58 -1.89 -11.72 13.22
CA GLY A 58 -2.46 -10.44 12.83
C GLY A 58 -2.23 -10.13 11.34
N MET A 59 -1.04 -10.42 10.83
CA MET A 59 -0.72 -10.31 9.40
C MET A 59 -1.71 -11.15 8.56
N ARG A 60 -1.84 -12.44 8.88
CA ARG A 60 -2.75 -13.35 8.15
C ARG A 60 -4.20 -12.87 8.17
N LEU A 61 -4.69 -12.43 9.34
CA LEU A 61 -6.09 -11.97 9.49
C LEU A 61 -6.36 -10.68 8.71
N ASN A 62 -5.43 -9.73 8.71
CA ASN A 62 -5.59 -8.50 7.93
C ASN A 62 -5.49 -8.78 6.42
N TYR A 63 -4.55 -9.63 6.00
CA TYR A 63 -4.43 -9.96 4.59
C TYR A 63 -5.63 -10.76 4.06
N ALA A 64 -6.20 -11.66 4.86
CA ALA A 64 -7.44 -12.36 4.50
C ALA A 64 -8.62 -11.41 4.23
N LYS A 65 -8.64 -10.22 4.84
CA LYS A 65 -9.64 -9.17 4.58
C LYS A 65 -9.26 -8.30 3.37
N SER A 66 -7.96 -8.04 3.18
CA SER A 66 -7.40 -7.25 2.07
C SER A 66 -7.60 -7.94 0.73
N ARG A 67 -7.13 -9.18 0.61
CA ARG A 67 -7.05 -9.94 -0.64
C ARG A 67 -8.36 -9.95 -1.45
N PRO A 68 -9.54 -10.30 -0.89
CA PRO A 68 -10.78 -10.31 -1.66
C PRO A 68 -11.17 -8.93 -2.22
N LYS A 69 -10.77 -7.83 -1.57
CA LYS A 69 -11.04 -6.47 -2.07
C LYS A 69 -10.13 -6.12 -3.24
N LEU A 70 -8.84 -6.47 -3.13
CA LEU A 70 -7.88 -6.25 -4.21
C LEU A 70 -8.22 -7.11 -5.44
N VAL A 71 -8.72 -8.33 -5.24
CA VAL A 71 -9.21 -9.19 -6.33
C VAL A 71 -10.49 -8.64 -6.99
N ALA A 72 -11.33 -7.92 -6.24
CA ALA A 72 -12.60 -7.39 -6.74
C ALA A 72 -12.45 -6.11 -7.58
N VAL A 73 -11.27 -5.48 -7.60
CA VAL A 73 -11.00 -4.30 -8.41
C VAL A 73 -10.21 -4.67 -9.67
N THR A 74 -10.02 -3.70 -10.57
CA THR A 74 -9.27 -3.92 -11.80
C THR A 74 -7.81 -4.31 -11.50
N PRO A 75 -7.16 -5.16 -12.34
CA PRO A 75 -5.77 -5.59 -12.14
C PRO A 75 -4.75 -4.43 -12.08
N SER A 76 -5.11 -3.27 -12.62
CA SER A 76 -4.44 -2.00 -12.42
C SER A 76 -5.47 -0.95 -12.02
N MET A 77 -5.16 -0.14 -11.00
CA MET A 77 -6.03 0.96 -10.55
C MET A 77 -5.18 2.12 -10.03
N ARG A 78 -5.48 3.33 -10.50
CA ARG A 78 -4.75 4.56 -10.16
C ARG A 78 -3.24 4.48 -10.44
N GLY A 79 -2.87 3.69 -11.46
CA GLY A 79 -1.48 3.44 -11.85
C GLY A 79 -0.76 2.39 -11.02
N LEU A 80 -1.39 1.82 -9.98
CA LEU A 80 -0.84 0.71 -9.20
C LEU A 80 -1.12 -0.62 -9.88
N ASP A 81 -0.10 -1.46 -10.02
CA ASP A 81 -0.24 -2.85 -10.47
C ASP A 81 -0.78 -3.72 -9.31
N VAL A 82 -2.12 -3.81 -9.24
CA VAL A 82 -2.83 -4.51 -8.18
C VAL A 82 -2.53 -6.01 -8.24
N ALA A 83 -2.42 -6.58 -9.44
CA ALA A 83 -2.09 -7.98 -9.62
C ALA A 83 -0.70 -8.31 -9.06
N ALA A 84 0.31 -7.47 -9.33
CA ALA A 84 1.64 -7.62 -8.77
C ALA A 84 1.64 -7.51 -7.24
N LEU A 85 0.88 -6.57 -6.68
CA LEU A 85 0.74 -6.43 -5.23
C LEU A 85 0.11 -7.67 -4.59
N ILE A 86 -0.96 -8.21 -5.18
CA ILE A 86 -1.60 -9.45 -4.70
C ILE A 86 -0.59 -10.59 -4.72
N ALA A 87 0.11 -10.79 -5.84
CA ALA A 87 1.08 -11.88 -5.97
C ALA A 87 2.25 -11.76 -4.97
N ALA A 88 2.73 -10.54 -4.71
CA ALA A 88 3.77 -10.29 -3.72
C ALA A 88 3.28 -10.59 -2.29
N MET A 89 2.08 -10.12 -1.93
CA MET A 89 1.49 -10.37 -0.62
C MET A 89 1.14 -11.85 -0.40
N ASP A 90 0.62 -12.54 -1.41
CA ASP A 90 0.33 -13.99 -1.36
C ASP A 90 1.61 -14.78 -1.02
N ARG A 91 2.70 -14.53 -1.76
CA ARG A 91 3.99 -15.17 -1.48
C ARG A 91 4.52 -14.83 -0.09
N PHE A 92 4.44 -13.56 0.31
CA PHE A 92 4.94 -13.10 1.60
C PHE A 92 4.21 -13.76 2.77
N VAL A 93 2.87 -13.83 2.70
CA VAL A 93 2.06 -14.45 3.74
C VAL A 93 2.24 -15.97 3.76
N ALA A 94 2.34 -16.62 2.60
CA ALA A 94 2.56 -18.06 2.49
C ALA A 94 3.92 -18.51 3.08
N THR A 95 4.95 -17.66 2.97
CA THR A 95 6.29 -17.91 3.52
C THR A 95 6.45 -17.45 4.98
N GLY A 96 5.35 -17.04 5.63
CA GLY A 96 5.36 -16.64 7.04
C GLY A 96 5.89 -15.23 7.31
N GLY A 97 6.11 -14.42 6.27
CA GLY A 97 6.67 -13.08 6.37
C GLY A 97 8.18 -13.09 6.62
N PRO A 98 9.02 -13.39 5.61
CA PRO A 98 10.47 -13.27 5.74
C PRO A 98 10.90 -11.82 5.98
N PRO A 99 12.07 -11.57 6.60
CA PRO A 99 12.61 -10.22 6.82
C PRO A 99 12.81 -9.43 5.52
N ALA A 100 13.15 -10.10 4.43
CA ALA A 100 13.28 -9.52 3.10
C ALA A 100 13.14 -10.60 1.99
N PRO A 101 12.75 -10.21 0.76
CA PRO A 101 12.20 -8.91 0.40
C PRO A 101 10.76 -8.74 0.93
N THR A 102 10.40 -7.53 1.35
CA THR A 102 9.01 -7.19 1.68
C THR A 102 8.23 -6.85 0.40
N PRO A 103 6.88 -7.00 0.41
CA PRO A 103 6.05 -6.59 -0.71
C PRO A 103 6.24 -5.10 -1.02
N ARG A 104 6.36 -4.77 -2.31
CA ARG A 104 6.47 -3.41 -2.80
C ARG A 104 5.38 -3.12 -3.84
N ILE A 105 4.93 -1.89 -3.87
CA ILE A 105 4.03 -1.36 -4.88
C ILE A 105 4.83 -1.02 -6.13
N VAL A 106 4.34 -1.55 -7.27
CA VAL A 106 4.81 -1.24 -8.61
C VAL A 106 3.79 -0.33 -9.28
N LEU A 107 4.29 0.68 -9.98
CA LEU A 107 3.49 1.70 -10.65
C LEU A 107 3.71 1.66 -12.17
N ASP A 108 2.71 2.09 -12.91
CA ASP A 108 2.89 2.44 -14.32
C ASP A 108 3.85 3.64 -14.48
N PRO A 109 4.46 3.84 -15.67
CA PRO A 109 5.46 4.89 -15.85
C PRO A 109 4.98 6.31 -15.51
N PRO A 110 3.76 6.75 -15.90
CA PRO A 110 3.27 8.08 -15.53
C PRO A 110 3.15 8.28 -14.02
N THR A 111 2.63 7.28 -13.30
CA THR A 111 2.44 7.38 -11.85
C THR A 111 3.76 7.26 -11.10
N ALA A 112 4.71 6.48 -11.62
CA ALA A 112 6.07 6.43 -11.11
C ALA A 112 6.76 7.79 -11.21
N ALA A 113 6.65 8.47 -12.35
CA ALA A 113 7.19 9.83 -12.52
C ALA A 113 6.54 10.84 -11.55
N ALA A 114 5.23 10.73 -11.33
CA ALA A 114 4.54 11.56 -10.34
C ALA A 114 5.02 11.29 -8.90
N LEU A 115 5.28 10.02 -8.55
CA LEU A 115 5.85 9.65 -7.26
C LEU A 115 7.26 10.23 -7.08
N GLU A 116 8.10 10.19 -8.11
CA GLU A 116 9.45 10.77 -8.08
C GLU A 116 9.40 12.28 -7.86
N ALA A 117 8.54 13.00 -8.60
CA ALA A 117 8.34 14.43 -8.41
C ALA A 117 7.85 14.77 -6.99
N HIS A 118 6.93 13.97 -6.45
CA HIS A 118 6.45 14.10 -5.07
C HIS A 118 7.57 13.92 -4.04
N ILE A 119 8.42 12.90 -4.22
CA ILE A 119 9.60 12.66 -3.36
C ILE A 119 10.56 13.86 -3.39
N GLN A 120 10.86 14.39 -4.58
CA GLN A 120 11.74 15.55 -4.75
C GLN A 120 11.18 16.80 -4.06
N ALA A 121 9.86 17.03 -4.16
CA ALA A 121 9.20 18.16 -3.53
C ALA A 121 9.32 18.14 -2.00
N ILE A 122 9.17 16.97 -1.36
CA ILE A 122 9.34 16.80 0.09
C ILE A 122 10.78 17.11 0.51
N GLN A 123 11.76 16.62 -0.26
CA GLN A 123 13.19 16.82 0.04
C GLN A 123 13.61 18.29 -0.10
N ALA A 124 13.00 19.02 -1.04
CA ALA A 124 13.29 20.43 -1.26
C ALA A 124 12.71 21.36 -0.17
N ASN A 125 11.76 20.90 0.64
CA ASN A 125 11.15 21.70 1.71
C ASN A 125 10.92 20.88 3.00
N PRO A 126 11.94 20.71 3.86
CA PRO A 126 11.89 19.81 5.02
C PRO A 126 11.01 20.30 6.19
N ARG A 127 10.21 21.37 6.03
CA ARG A 127 9.44 22.00 7.13
C ARG A 127 8.03 21.43 7.38
N HIS A 128 7.69 20.26 6.84
CA HIS A 128 6.44 19.56 7.17
C HIS A 128 6.75 18.22 7.83
N VAL A 129 7.12 18.28 9.11
CA VAL A 129 6.96 17.20 10.10
C VAL A 129 6.32 17.84 11.33
#